data_AF-A0A6G9YJA1-F1
#
_entry.id   AF-A0A6G9YJA1-F1
#
_cell.length_a   1.000
_cell.length_b   1.000
_cell.length_c   1.000
_cell.angle_alpha   90.00
_cell.angle_beta   90.00
_cell.angle_gamma   90.00
#
_symmetry.space_group_name_H-M   'P 1'
#
loop_
_entity.id
_entity.type
_entity.pdbx_description
1 polymer ?
#
loop_
_entity_poly.entity_id
_entity_poly.type
_entity_poly.pdbx_seq_one_letter_code
_entity_poly.pdbx_strand_id
1 'polypeptide(L)'
;MSDDATQSPRPMANLLKEVKDGNLTIRLSADDFINIDRDCESFKRTIKDMQTVAQDIASQQAWGCGESPMYCQVDLRTLVSGETVVNRFRKKAQDDPNSIYKILDQHLQIIEDIQEAHRIVRDRLVQSDAEFAAAFNSKKDVPDTRPQVKAPDLSSRPK
;
A
#
# COMPACT_ATOMS: atom_id res chain seq x y z
N MET A 1 10.11 25.53 20.87
CA MET A 1 9.35 25.66 19.61
C MET A 1 9.63 24.38 18.86
N SER A 2 8.62 23.51 18.74
CA SER A 2 8.77 22.18 18.17
C SER A 2 8.68 22.27 16.65
N ASP A 3 9.68 21.73 15.97
CA ASP A 3 9.70 21.56 14.52
C ASP A 3 8.54 20.65 14.10
N ASP A 4 7.45 21.27 13.66
CA ASP A 4 6.39 20.62 12.90
C ASP A 4 6.93 20.43 11.47
N ALA A 5 7.68 19.35 11.28
CA ALA A 5 8.16 18.93 9.97
C ALA A 5 6.94 18.76 9.06
N THR A 6 6.82 19.64 8.06
CA THR A 6 5.82 19.58 6.99
C THR A 6 5.86 18.21 6.31
N GLN A 7 5.08 17.28 6.85
CA GLN A 7 4.82 15.98 6.28
C GLN A 7 3.92 16.26 5.07
N SER A 8 4.48 16.12 3.86
CA SER A 8 3.69 16.20 2.63
C SER A 8 2.44 15.33 2.81
N PRO A 9 1.23 15.84 2.48
CA PRO A 9 -0.01 15.12 2.72
C PRO A 9 0.09 13.76 2.04
N ARG A 10 -0.18 12.68 2.80
CA ARG A 10 -0.10 11.32 2.25
C ARG A 10 -0.97 11.25 0.99
N PRO A 11 -0.46 10.65 -0.11
CA PRO A 11 -1.11 10.71 -1.41
C PRO A 11 -2.54 10.14 -1.39
N MET A 12 -2.85 9.20 -0.51
CA MET A 12 -4.16 8.58 -0.39
C MET A 12 -4.85 8.84 0.96
N ALA A 13 -4.52 9.96 1.63
CA ALA A 13 -5.10 10.33 2.93
C ALA A 13 -6.65 10.35 2.94
N ASN A 14 -7.26 10.81 1.84
CA ASN A 14 -8.73 10.85 1.71
C ASN A 14 -9.32 9.44 1.65
N LEU A 15 -8.69 8.50 0.93
CA LEU A 15 -9.14 7.11 0.88
C LEU A 15 -9.07 6.46 2.26
N LEU A 16 -7.96 6.66 2.98
CA LEU A 16 -7.81 6.14 4.34
C LEU A 16 -8.90 6.67 5.27
N LYS A 17 -9.28 7.94 5.11
CA LYS A 17 -10.38 8.53 5.87
C LYS A 17 -11.72 7.88 5.50
N GLU A 18 -12.04 7.73 4.21
CA GLU A 18 -13.29 7.08 3.77
C GLU A 18 -13.41 5.63 4.24
N VAL A 19 -12.29 4.90 4.22
CA VAL A 19 -12.20 3.55 4.78
C VAL A 19 -12.45 3.59 6.29
N LYS A 20 -11.81 4.51 7.03
CA LYS A 20 -12.05 4.71 8.48
C LYS A 20 -13.46 5.20 8.80
N ASP A 21 -14.13 5.87 7.88
CA ASP A 21 -15.52 6.30 8.08
C ASP A 21 -16.53 5.20 7.70
N GLY A 22 -16.05 4.08 7.11
CA GLY A 22 -16.89 2.94 6.75
C GLY A 22 -17.69 3.12 5.47
N ASN A 23 -17.38 4.19 4.71
CA ASN A 23 -18.06 4.50 3.44
C ASN A 23 -17.59 3.61 2.28
N LEU A 24 -16.47 2.89 2.46
CA LEU A 24 -15.96 1.94 1.48
C LEU A 24 -16.33 0.51 1.87
N THR A 25 -17.11 -0.16 1.01
CA THR A 25 -17.45 -1.58 1.16
C THR A 25 -16.65 -2.40 0.15
N ILE A 26 -15.71 -3.22 0.64
CA ILE A 26 -14.94 -4.15 -0.19
C ILE A 26 -15.44 -5.57 0.11
N ARG A 27 -15.74 -6.34 -0.94
CA ARG A 27 -16.08 -7.76 -0.85
C ARG A 27 -14.89 -8.58 -1.35
N LEU A 28 -14.12 -9.14 -0.43
CA LEU A 28 -12.96 -9.99 -0.71
C LEU A 28 -13.04 -11.26 0.14
N SER A 29 -12.47 -12.35 -0.35
CA SER A 29 -12.26 -13.55 0.46
C SER A 29 -11.06 -13.39 1.39
N ALA A 30 -10.94 -14.27 2.39
CA ALA A 30 -9.78 -14.27 3.31
C ALA A 30 -8.45 -14.51 2.55
N ASP A 31 -8.47 -15.40 1.56
CA ASP A 31 -7.30 -15.69 0.72
C ASP A 31 -6.88 -14.45 -0.08
N ASP A 32 -7.84 -13.69 -0.60
CA ASP A 32 -7.53 -12.45 -1.34
C ASP A 32 -6.87 -11.40 -0.44
N PHE A 33 -7.32 -11.23 0.81
CA PHE A 33 -6.67 -10.31 1.75
C PHE A 33 -5.21 -10.68 2.02
N ILE A 34 -4.93 -11.97 2.18
CA ILE A 34 -3.56 -12.45 2.42
C ILE A 34 -2.69 -12.25 1.18
N ASN A 35 -3.23 -12.52 -0.01
CA ASN A 35 -2.51 -12.35 -1.27
C ASN A 35 -2.19 -10.88 -1.53
N ILE A 36 -3.16 -9.98 -1.35
CA ILE A 36 -2.95 -8.54 -1.50
C ILE A 36 -1.85 -8.05 -0.55
N ASP A 37 -1.87 -8.48 0.71
CA ASP A 37 -0.85 -8.08 1.68
C ASP A 37 0.56 -8.57 1.28
N ARG A 38 0.66 -9.84 0.84
CA ARG A 38 1.91 -10.42 0.32
C ARG A 38 2.41 -9.69 -0.91
N ASP A 39 1.52 -9.34 -1.83
CA ASP A 39 1.85 -8.64 -3.07
C ASP A 39 2.32 -7.21 -2.77
N CYS A 40 1.67 -6.52 -1.82
CA CYS A 40 2.12 -5.22 -1.34
C CYS A 40 3.55 -5.31 -0.79
N GLU A 41 3.83 -6.28 0.09
CA GLU A 41 5.18 -6.49 0.61
C GLU A 41 6.21 -6.84 -0.47
N SER A 42 5.81 -7.63 -1.47
CA SER A 42 6.66 -7.94 -2.62
C SER A 42 7.00 -6.69 -3.43
N PHE A 43 6.00 -5.86 -3.70
CA PHE A 43 6.19 -4.63 -4.46
C PHE A 43 7.06 -3.61 -3.72
N LYS A 44 6.87 -3.44 -2.40
CA LYS A 44 7.72 -2.57 -1.58
C LYS A 44 9.18 -3.01 -1.61
N ARG A 45 9.47 -4.32 -1.58
CA ARG A 45 10.84 -4.83 -1.71
C ARG A 45 11.44 -4.46 -3.06
N THR A 46 10.71 -4.71 -4.16
CA THR A 46 11.14 -4.32 -5.50
C THR A 46 11.43 -2.82 -5.61
N ILE A 47 10.58 -1.97 -5.02
CA ILE A 47 10.83 -0.52 -4.95
C ILE A 47 12.15 -0.21 -4.25
N LYS A 48 12.40 -0.81 -3.08
CA LYS A 48 13.64 -0.57 -2.31
C LYS A 48 14.87 -1.05 -3.06
N ASP A 49 14.78 -2.16 -3.78
CA ASP A 49 15.87 -2.66 -4.62
C ASP A 49 16.17 -1.66 -5.75
N MET A 50 15.15 -1.12 -6.41
CA MET A 50 15.31 -0.09 -7.44
C MET A 50 15.85 1.23 -6.88
N GLN A 51 15.43 1.63 -5.68
CA GLN A 51 15.98 2.82 -5.00
C GLN A 51 17.47 2.64 -4.66
N THR A 52 17.87 1.43 -4.26
CA THR A 52 19.29 1.09 -4.04
C THR A 52 20.08 1.23 -5.33
N VAL A 53 19.59 0.69 -6.45
CA VAL A 53 20.23 0.87 -7.76
C VAL A 53 20.34 2.34 -8.15
N ALA A 54 19.30 3.15 -7.88
CA ALA A 54 19.35 4.59 -8.14
C ALA A 54 20.43 5.29 -7.29
N GLN A 55 20.60 4.90 -6.02
CA GLN A 55 21.66 5.41 -5.16
C GLN A 55 23.06 4.98 -5.64
N ASP A 56 23.21 3.75 -6.12
CA ASP A 56 24.46 3.25 -6.69
C ASP A 56 24.84 4.07 -7.94
N ILE A 57 23.88 4.34 -8.82
CA ILE A 57 24.07 5.22 -9.99
C ILE A 57 24.49 6.62 -9.54
N ALA A 58 23.80 7.20 -8.56
CA ALA A 58 24.11 8.56 -8.09
C ALA A 58 25.50 8.66 -7.45
N SER A 59 25.90 7.63 -6.68
CA SER A 59 27.15 7.59 -5.91
C SER A 59 28.37 7.06 -6.67
N GLN A 60 28.17 6.50 -7.86
CA GLN A 60 29.26 5.96 -8.67
C GLN A 60 30.33 7.04 -8.95
N GLN A 61 31.56 6.77 -8.47
CA GLN A 61 32.67 7.71 -8.53
C GLN A 61 33.21 7.91 -9.96
N ALA A 62 33.37 6.83 -10.71
CA ALA A 62 33.91 6.82 -12.06
C ALA A 62 33.00 6.04 -13.01
N TRP A 63 32.69 6.66 -14.14
CA TRP A 63 31.84 6.16 -15.22
C TRP A 63 32.65 5.82 -16.48
N GLY A 64 33.90 6.28 -16.57
CA GLY A 64 34.78 5.96 -17.69
C GLY A 64 34.39 6.65 -19.00
N CYS A 65 33.64 7.74 -18.90
CA CYS A 65 33.14 8.56 -20.01
C CYS A 65 34.02 9.80 -20.26
N GLY A 66 35.20 9.88 -19.62
CA GLY A 66 36.11 11.02 -19.70
C GLY A 66 35.70 12.20 -18.80
N GLU A 67 34.84 11.95 -17.81
CA GLU A 67 34.34 12.93 -16.84
C GLU A 67 35.38 13.39 -15.82
N SER A 68 36.49 12.66 -15.68
CA SER A 68 37.61 13.08 -14.83
C SER A 68 38.93 12.51 -15.36
N PRO A 69 40.00 13.33 -15.39
CA PRO A 69 41.33 12.88 -15.78
C PRO A 69 41.92 11.88 -14.78
N MET A 70 41.40 11.82 -13.54
CA MET A 70 41.88 10.90 -12.49
C MET A 70 41.62 9.42 -12.81
N TYR A 71 40.65 9.13 -13.69
CA TYR A 71 40.25 7.77 -14.04
C TYR A 71 40.64 7.36 -15.47
N CYS A 72 41.41 8.19 -16.18
CA CYS A 72 41.95 7.89 -17.50
C CYS A 72 43.48 7.76 -17.42
N GLN A 73 44.02 6.60 -17.80
CA GLN A 73 45.48 6.32 -17.82
C GLN A 73 46.26 7.05 -18.92
N VAL A 74 45.57 7.88 -19.71
CA VAL A 74 46.13 8.62 -20.86
C VAL A 74 45.83 10.08 -20.63
N ASP A 75 46.77 10.94 -21.01
CA ASP A 75 46.83 12.41 -20.87
C ASP A 75 45.65 13.13 -21.59
N LEU A 76 44.43 12.78 -21.20
CA LEU A 76 43.17 13.18 -21.79
C LEU A 76 42.58 14.30 -20.94
N ARG A 77 42.36 15.45 -21.58
CA ARG A 77 41.60 16.55 -20.97
C ARG A 77 40.18 16.06 -20.64
N THR A 78 39.63 16.56 -19.54
CA THR A 78 38.22 16.34 -19.17
C THR A 78 37.31 16.63 -20.35
N LEU A 79 36.50 15.65 -20.72
CA LEU A 79 35.45 15.82 -21.72
C LEU A 79 34.24 16.46 -21.04
N VAL A 80 33.98 17.73 -21.37
CA VAL A 80 32.81 18.49 -20.86
C VAL A 80 31.48 17.76 -21.16
N SER A 81 31.42 17.04 -22.29
CA SER A 81 30.28 16.21 -22.66
C SER A 81 30.10 15.01 -21.72
N GLY A 82 31.19 14.33 -21.34
CA GLY A 82 31.18 13.21 -20.40
C GLY A 82 30.70 13.64 -19.02
N GLU A 83 31.26 14.72 -18.50
CA GLU A 83 30.81 15.32 -17.23
C GLU A 83 29.32 15.71 -17.26
N THR A 84 28.87 16.34 -18.35
CA THR A 84 27.46 16.75 -18.51
C THR A 84 26.50 15.55 -18.46
N VAL A 85 26.84 14.45 -19.16
CA VAL A 85 26.02 13.24 -19.21
C VAL A 85 25.97 12.56 -17.85
N VAL A 86 27.12 12.37 -17.20
CA VAL A 86 27.21 11.76 -15.87
C VAL A 86 26.41 12.59 -14.85
N ASN A 87 26.55 13.91 -14.85
CA ASN A 87 25.80 14.78 -13.95
C ASN A 87 24.29 14.72 -14.20
N ARG A 88 23.83 14.56 -15.45
CA ARG A 88 22.41 14.35 -15.75
C ARG A 88 21.91 13.01 -15.19
N PHE A 89 22.69 11.94 -15.33
CA PHE A 89 22.30 10.64 -14.79
C PHE A 89 22.22 10.65 -13.26
N ARG A 90 23.22 11.23 -12.58
CA ARG A 90 23.19 11.39 -11.12
C ARG A 90 21.96 12.17 -10.64
N LYS A 91 21.68 13.31 -11.29
CA LYS A 91 20.48 14.10 -11.01
C LYS A 91 19.20 13.30 -11.23
N LYS A 92 19.08 12.60 -12.36
CA LYS A 92 17.88 11.82 -12.68
C LYS A 92 17.69 10.62 -11.75
N ALA A 93 18.77 10.09 -11.19
CA ALA A 93 18.71 9.02 -10.23
C ALA A 93 18.16 9.48 -8.86
N GLN A 94 18.63 10.63 -8.33
CA GLN A 94 18.35 11.02 -6.95
C GLN A 94 18.01 12.51 -6.71
N ASP A 95 18.71 13.45 -7.35
CA ASP A 95 18.66 14.88 -6.98
C ASP A 95 17.63 15.72 -7.76
N ASP A 96 16.86 15.12 -8.66
CA ASP A 96 15.79 15.77 -9.40
C ASP A 96 14.42 15.61 -8.69
N PRO A 97 13.51 16.60 -8.73
CA PRO A 97 12.14 16.44 -8.23
C PRO A 97 11.38 15.27 -8.88
N ASN A 98 11.71 14.98 -10.14
CA ASN A 98 11.22 13.86 -10.93
C ASN A 98 12.33 12.78 -11.07
N SER A 99 13.14 12.61 -10.03
CA SER A 99 14.13 11.53 -9.97
C SER A 99 13.47 10.19 -9.72
N ILE A 100 14.15 9.13 -10.14
CA ILE A 100 13.71 7.76 -9.90
C ILE A 100 13.46 7.53 -8.40
N TYR A 101 14.39 7.98 -7.55
CA TYR A 101 14.26 7.82 -6.10
C TYR A 101 13.00 8.48 -5.55
N LYS A 102 12.71 9.73 -5.93
CA LYS A 102 11.55 10.48 -5.43
C LYS A 102 10.22 9.92 -5.92
N ILE A 103 10.14 9.51 -7.19
CA ILE A 103 8.95 8.85 -7.73
C ILE A 103 8.70 7.54 -7.01
N LEU A 104 9.73 6.71 -6.85
CA LEU A 104 9.63 5.43 -6.15
C LEU A 104 9.21 5.59 -4.68
N ASP A 105 9.66 6.66 -4.02
CA ASP A 105 9.24 7.00 -2.65
C ASP A 105 7.74 7.35 -2.58
N GLN A 106 7.23 8.11 -3.56
CA GLN A 106 5.79 8.38 -3.67
C GLN A 106 4.99 7.08 -3.91
N HIS A 107 5.48 6.20 -4.78
CA HIS A 107 4.85 4.91 -5.03
C HIS A 107 4.85 4.02 -3.78
N LEU A 108 5.92 4.06 -2.98
CA LEU A 108 6.00 3.34 -1.70
C LEU A 108 4.89 3.79 -0.75
N GLN A 109 4.71 5.10 -0.59
CA GLN A 109 3.65 5.68 0.26
C GLN A 109 2.25 5.28 -0.21
N ILE A 110 2.00 5.27 -1.53
CA ILE A 110 0.71 4.83 -2.09
C ILE A 110 0.43 3.37 -1.72
N ILE A 111 1.42 2.50 -1.81
CA ILE A 111 1.25 1.07 -1.49
C ILE A 111 1.04 0.87 0.01
N GLU A 112 1.75 1.61 0.86
CA GLU A 112 1.53 1.60 2.30
C GLU A 112 0.11 2.05 2.65
N ASP A 113 -0.40 3.09 2.00
CA ASP A 113 -1.78 3.55 2.20
C ASP A 113 -2.80 2.50 1.72
N ILE A 114 -2.58 1.83 0.60
CA ILE A 114 -3.44 0.74 0.11
C ILE A 114 -3.44 -0.42 1.10
N GLN A 115 -2.28 -0.82 1.61
CA GLN A 115 -2.18 -1.90 2.59
C GLN A 115 -2.88 -1.53 3.90
N GLU A 116 -2.70 -0.30 4.40
CA GLU A 116 -3.39 0.20 5.60
C GLU A 116 -4.91 0.18 5.41
N ALA A 117 -5.42 0.62 4.25
CA ALA A 117 -6.84 0.56 3.93
C ALA A 117 -7.39 -0.88 3.99
N HIS A 118 -6.72 -1.83 3.33
CA HIS A 118 -7.16 -3.23 3.34
C HIS A 118 -7.11 -3.85 4.74
N ARG A 119 -6.09 -3.49 5.54
CA ARG A 119 -5.98 -3.93 6.93
C ARG A 119 -7.16 -3.46 7.78
N ILE A 120 -7.55 -2.18 7.65
CA ILE A 120 -8.69 -1.62 8.38
C ILE A 120 -9.99 -2.33 7.98
N VAL A 121 -10.21 -2.57 6.69
CA VAL A 121 -11.39 -3.28 6.21
C VAL A 121 -11.43 -4.71 6.76
N ARG A 122 -10.32 -5.44 6.69
CA ARG A 122 -10.21 -6.80 7.24
C ARG A 122 -10.54 -6.82 8.72
N ASP A 123 -9.94 -5.94 9.51
CA ASP A 123 -10.12 -5.93 10.97
C ASP A 123 -11.59 -5.66 11.34
N ARG A 124 -12.30 -4.85 10.54
CA ARG A 124 -13.75 -4.63 10.70
C ARG A 124 -14.60 -5.82 10.33
N LEU A 125 -14.28 -6.50 9.23
CA LEU A 125 -15.02 -7.70 8.82
C LEU A 125 -14.90 -8.79 9.91
N VAL A 126 -13.69 -9.01 10.42
CA VAL A 126 -13.44 -9.95 11.52
C VAL A 126 -14.23 -9.57 12.77
N GLN A 127 -14.24 -8.28 13.13
CA GLN A 127 -14.99 -7.79 14.29
C GLN A 127 -16.51 -7.98 14.11
N SER A 128 -17.05 -7.65 12.93
CA SER A 128 -18.47 -7.81 12.60
C SER A 128 -18.91 -9.29 12.67
N ASP A 129 -18.10 -10.19 12.12
CA ASP A 129 -18.39 -11.62 12.15
C ASP A 129 -18.34 -12.17 13.59
N ALA A 130 -17.40 -11.71 14.41
CA ALA A 130 -17.31 -12.08 15.81
C ALA A 130 -18.52 -11.59 16.62
N GLU A 131 -18.96 -10.34 16.39
CA GLU A 131 -20.16 -9.77 17.01
C GLU A 131 -21.43 -10.53 16.63
N PHE A 132 -21.57 -10.88 15.35
CA PHE A 132 -22.68 -11.70 14.88
C PHE A 132 -22.67 -13.08 15.54
N ALA A 133 -21.51 -13.76 15.58
CA ALA A 133 -21.39 -15.06 16.20
C ALA A 133 -21.72 -15.01 17.71
N ALA A 134 -21.26 -13.98 18.41
CA ALA A 134 -21.60 -13.76 19.82
C ALA A 134 -23.11 -13.53 20.02
N ALA A 135 -23.72 -12.67 19.20
CA ALA A 135 -25.15 -12.40 19.25
C ALA A 135 -25.98 -13.66 18.95
N PHE A 136 -25.57 -14.45 17.95
CA PHE A 136 -26.22 -15.72 17.61
C PHE A 136 -26.14 -16.71 18.78
N ASN A 137 -24.95 -16.92 19.34
CA ASN A 137 -24.75 -17.84 20.46
C ASN A 137 -25.54 -17.40 21.70
N SER A 138 -25.61 -16.09 21.99
CA SER A 138 -26.41 -15.58 23.12
C SER A 138 -27.91 -15.82 22.97
N LYS A 139 -28.42 -15.90 21.73
CA LYS A 139 -29.85 -16.04 21.44
C LYS A 139 -30.28 -17.47 21.16
N LYS A 140 -29.36 -18.36 20.74
CA LYS A 140 -29.71 -19.74 20.36
C LYS A 140 -30.30 -20.54 21.53
N ASP A 141 -29.84 -20.28 22.75
CA ASP A 141 -30.24 -21.01 23.95
C ASP A 141 -31.48 -20.38 24.62
N VAL A 142 -32.02 -19.29 24.05
CA VAL A 142 -33.25 -18.65 24.51
C VAL A 142 -34.45 -19.43 23.95
N PRO A 143 -35.43 -19.82 24.78
CA PRO A 143 -36.63 -20.52 24.32
C PRO A 143 -37.38 -19.76 23.23
N ASP A 144 -37.89 -20.49 22.23
CA ASP A 144 -38.69 -19.92 21.14
C ASP A 144 -39.97 -19.27 21.68
N THR A 145 -40.02 -17.94 21.64
CA THR A 145 -41.16 -17.13 22.09
C THR A 145 -42.05 -16.70 20.93
N ARG A 146 -41.81 -17.18 19.71
CA ARG A 146 -42.66 -16.85 18.56
C ARG A 146 -44.06 -17.43 18.74
N PRO A 147 -45.12 -16.69 18.35
CA PRO A 147 -46.48 -17.20 18.40
C PRO A 147 -46.60 -18.45 17.52
N GLN A 148 -46.97 -19.57 18.13
CA GLN A 148 -47.25 -20.82 17.44
C GLN A 148 -48.41 -20.59 16.46
N VAL A 149 -48.14 -20.75 15.15
CA VAL A 149 -49.21 -20.75 14.14
C VAL A 149 -50.03 -22.01 14.37
N LYS A 150 -51.24 -21.87 14.93
CA LYS A 150 -52.20 -22.97 14.99
C LYS A 150 -52.46 -23.45 13.56
N ALA A 151 -52.13 -24.70 13.27
CA ALA A 151 -52.51 -25.32 12.02
C ALA A 151 -54.03 -25.18 11.84
N PRO A 152 -54.53 -24.82 10.65
CA PRO A 152 -55.95 -24.72 10.40
C PRO A 152 -56.62 -26.08 10.70
N ASP A 153 -57.70 -26.03 11.48
CA ASP A 153 -58.48 -27.22 11.82
C ASP A 153 -59.11 -27.79 10.55
N LEU A 154 -58.55 -28.90 10.04
CA LEU A 154 -59.04 -29.59 8.85
C LEU A 154 -60.28 -30.46 9.13
N SER A 155 -60.78 -30.50 10.37
CA SER A 155 -61.94 -31.32 10.75
C SER A 155 -63.29 -30.69 10.34
N SER A 156 -63.31 -29.40 9.98
CA SER A 156 -64.52 -28.69 9.56
C SER A 156 -64.81 -28.75 8.06
N ARG A 157 -64.14 -29.61 7.29
CA ARG A 157 -64.36 -29.73 5.83
C ARG A 157 -65.59 -30.61 5.58
N PRO A 158 -66.72 -30.08 5.07
CA PRO A 158 -67.88 -30.90 4.73
C PRO A 158 -67.51 -31.88 3.59
N LYS A 159 -67.99 -33.12 3.71
CA LYS A 159 -67.85 -34.18 2.69
C LYS A 159 -68.64 -33.86 1.43
#